data_AF-A0A943CW41-F1
#
_entry.id   AF-A0A943CW41-F1
#
_cell.length_a   1.000
_cell.length_b   1.000
_cell.length_c   1.000
_cell.angle_alpha   90.00
_cell.angle_beta   90.00
_cell.angle_gamma   90.00
#
_symmetry.space_group_name_H-M   'P 1'
#
loop_
_entity.id
_entity.type
_entity.pdbx_description
1 polymer ?
#
loop_
_entity_poly.entity_id
_entity_poly.type
_entity_poly.pdbx_seq_one_letter_code
_entity_poly.pdbx_strand_id
1 'polypeptide(L)'
;MDIETRDALGIHYTSEKDILKLLEPLFLTELRNKYNLCKYNKQKLEILLEEIQNIKILDPACGCGNFLILSYRELRLLQTEILKSIALINEKYSNEPHLQLKLNVISSVLDVDSMFGFEIDELASRIAQIALWLVDHQLNTTISIEFNENCVRLPLKKSPNIYNINALRINWSDYININTITYIVGNPPYIPANNRSKDQMKDMNIVFNRTSFKRFRKLDYVSAWFYKTAEFIKYTSVKAAFISTNSITQGEQVAYLWKPLINSHLIINFAHKTFCMEKRAK
;
A
#
# COMPACT_ATOMS: atom_id res chain seq x y z
N MET A 1 8.33 14.00 17.94
CA MET A 1 6.89 14.07 18.28
C MET A 1 6.70 13.50 19.67
N ASP A 2 6.01 14.23 20.53
CA ASP A 2 5.62 13.83 21.88
C ASP A 2 4.50 12.75 21.83
N ILE A 3 4.40 11.91 22.86
CA ILE A 3 3.38 10.87 23.02
C ILE A 3 1.97 11.50 22.96
N GLU A 4 1.75 12.65 23.61
CA GLU A 4 0.46 13.35 23.60
C GLU A 4 0.05 13.78 22.18
N THR A 5 1.01 14.26 21.37
CA THR A 5 0.75 14.61 19.96
C THR A 5 0.43 13.40 19.10
N ARG A 6 0.98 12.22 19.41
CA ARG A 6 0.71 10.98 18.66
C ARG A 6 -0.68 10.43 18.96
N ASP A 7 -1.08 10.45 20.23
CA ASP A 7 -2.41 10.01 20.64
C ASP A 7 -3.50 10.98 20.15
N ALA A 8 -3.24 12.29 20.17
CA ALA A 8 -4.16 13.30 19.63
C ALA A 8 -4.37 13.19 18.11
N LEU A 9 -3.36 12.72 17.37
CA LEU A 9 -3.43 12.47 15.93
C LEU A 9 -3.86 11.03 15.59
N GLY A 10 -4.02 10.14 16.59
CA GLY A 10 -4.32 8.72 16.38
C GLY A 10 -3.22 7.95 15.65
N ILE A 11 -1.96 8.42 15.71
CA ILE A 11 -0.81 7.86 14.98
C ILE A 11 -0.19 6.75 15.81
N HIS A 12 -0.59 5.51 15.52
CA HIS A 12 0.03 4.31 16.09
C HIS A 12 0.99 3.68 15.09
N TYR A 13 2.19 3.31 15.56
CA TYR A 13 3.15 2.56 14.76
C TYR A 13 2.56 1.20 14.37
N THR A 14 2.52 0.90 13.08
CA THR A 14 2.11 -0.42 12.58
C THR A 14 3.34 -1.32 12.48
N SER A 15 3.30 -2.46 13.16
CA SER A 15 4.36 -3.46 13.11
C SER A 15 4.45 -4.10 11.73
N GLU A 16 5.64 -4.59 11.36
CA GLU A 16 5.83 -5.32 10.10
C GLU A 16 4.91 -6.54 10.00
N LYS A 17 4.75 -7.28 11.11
CA LYS A 17 3.86 -8.43 11.18
C LYS A 17 2.40 -8.06 10.93
N ASP A 18 1.93 -6.94 11.47
CA ASP A 18 0.55 -6.49 11.25
C ASP A 18 0.33 -5.99 9.82
N ILE A 19 1.35 -5.37 9.21
CA ILE A 19 1.32 -4.99 7.79
C ILE A 19 1.26 -6.25 6.92
N LEU A 20 2.11 -7.24 7.17
CA LEU A 20 2.11 -8.49 6.40
C LEU A 20 0.78 -9.25 6.53
N LYS A 21 0.15 -9.28 7.72
CA LYS A 21 -1.21 -9.84 7.86
C LYS A 21 -2.22 -9.22 6.88
N LEU A 22 -2.05 -7.94 6.54
CA LEU A 22 -2.90 -7.24 5.58
C LEU A 22 -2.47 -7.50 4.13
N LEU A 23 -1.16 -7.43 3.82
CA LEU A 23 -0.64 -7.57 2.45
C LEU A 23 -0.73 -8.99 1.90
N GLU A 24 -0.58 -10.00 2.77
CA GLU A 24 -0.64 -11.43 2.40
C GLU A 24 -1.94 -11.83 1.68
N PRO A 25 -3.12 -11.71 2.32
CA PRO A 25 -4.39 -12.03 1.68
C PRO A 25 -4.78 -11.02 0.59
N LEU A 26 -4.23 -9.81 0.59
CA LEU A 26 -4.57 -8.78 -0.41
C LEU A 26 -3.95 -9.09 -1.78
N PHE A 27 -2.66 -9.39 -1.83
CA PHE A 27 -1.97 -9.69 -3.10
C PHE A 27 -0.73 -10.58 -3.00
N LEU A 28 0.01 -10.58 -1.88
CA LEU A 28 1.31 -11.30 -1.84
C LEU A 28 1.12 -12.82 -1.96
N THR A 29 0.12 -13.38 -1.28
CA THR A 29 -0.16 -14.82 -1.37
C THR A 29 -0.57 -15.23 -2.78
N GLU A 30 -1.40 -14.42 -3.46
CA GLU A 30 -1.82 -14.68 -4.85
C GLU A 30 -0.61 -14.66 -5.80
N LEU A 31 0.24 -13.64 -5.73
CA LEU A 31 1.43 -13.51 -6.57
C LEU A 31 2.45 -14.63 -6.32
N ARG A 32 2.70 -15.00 -5.06
CA ARG A 32 3.60 -16.11 -4.70
C ARG A 32 3.06 -17.46 -5.21
N ASN A 33 1.75 -17.68 -5.14
CA ASN A 33 1.12 -18.87 -5.71
C ASN A 33 1.26 -18.92 -7.23
N LYS A 34 1.02 -17.80 -7.93
CA LYS A 34 1.26 -17.69 -9.38
C LYS A 34 2.71 -18.04 -9.72
N TYR A 35 3.67 -17.46 -8.99
CA TYR A 35 5.11 -17.76 -9.15
C TYR A 35 5.41 -19.25 -9.00
N ASN A 36 4.92 -19.89 -7.94
CA ASN A 36 5.14 -21.31 -7.71
C ASN A 36 4.60 -22.20 -8.84
N LEU A 37 3.46 -21.83 -9.42
CA LEU A 37 2.85 -22.55 -10.55
C LEU A 37 3.62 -22.36 -11.88
N CYS A 38 4.30 -21.22 -12.06
CA CYS A 38 5.01 -20.89 -13.30
C CYS A 38 6.54 -20.99 -13.20
N LYS A 39 7.10 -21.42 -12.07
CA LYS A 39 8.55 -21.39 -11.76
C LYS A 39 9.48 -21.98 -12.83
N TYR A 40 8.99 -22.92 -13.64
CA TYR A 40 9.77 -23.60 -14.68
C TYR A 40 9.41 -23.18 -16.11
N ASN A 41 8.52 -22.20 -16.29
CA ASN A 41 8.06 -21.74 -17.60
C ASN A 41 8.43 -20.27 -17.81
N LYS A 42 9.42 -20.01 -18.68
CA LYS A 42 9.94 -18.67 -18.96
C LYS A 42 8.86 -17.67 -19.41
N GLN A 43 8.01 -18.04 -20.36
CA GLN A 43 6.97 -17.13 -20.88
C GLN A 43 5.99 -16.72 -19.79
N LYS A 44 5.58 -17.65 -18.93
CA LYS A 44 4.68 -17.34 -17.81
C LYS A 44 5.35 -16.49 -16.74
N LEU A 45 6.66 -16.66 -16.51
CA LEU A 45 7.44 -15.82 -15.59
C LEU A 45 7.57 -14.39 -16.11
N GLU A 46 7.79 -14.20 -17.42
CA GLU A 46 7.84 -12.88 -18.06
C GLU A 46 6.48 -12.15 -17.94
N ILE A 47 5.35 -12.86 -18.15
CA ILE A 47 4.01 -12.30 -17.92
C ILE A 47 3.80 -11.89 -16.45
N LEU A 48 4.24 -12.72 -15.50
CA LEU A 48 4.13 -12.39 -14.08
C LEU A 48 5.01 -11.19 -13.69
N LEU A 49 6.18 -11.07 -14.31
CA LEU A 49 7.08 -9.93 -14.12
C LEU A 49 6.43 -8.63 -14.60
N GLU A 50 5.79 -8.65 -15.77
CA GLU A 50 5.01 -7.52 -16.30
C GLU A 50 3.81 -7.19 -15.40
N GLU A 51 3.11 -8.20 -14.87
CA GLU A 51 2.03 -7.99 -13.90
C GLU A 51 2.54 -7.23 -12.67
N ILE A 52 3.65 -7.68 -12.07
CA ILE A 52 4.25 -7.05 -10.89
C ILE A 52 4.72 -5.63 -11.19
N GLN A 53 5.32 -5.39 -12.35
CA GLN A 53 5.81 -4.06 -12.74
C GLN A 53 4.68 -3.03 -12.84
N ASN A 54 3.48 -3.47 -13.21
CA ASN A 54 2.32 -2.60 -13.36
C ASN A 54 1.55 -2.37 -12.05
N ILE A 55 1.93 -3.04 -10.96
CA ILE A 55 1.30 -2.83 -9.65
C ILE A 55 1.62 -1.42 -9.15
N LYS A 56 0.57 -0.65 -8.84
CA LYS A 56 0.69 0.63 -8.13
C LYS A 56 -0.15 0.62 -6.86
N ILE A 57 0.42 1.16 -5.80
CA ILE A 57 -0.14 1.08 -4.45
C ILE A 57 -0.35 2.48 -3.91
N LEU A 58 -1.55 2.74 -3.40
CA LEU A 58 -1.90 3.96 -2.70
C LEU A 58 -2.10 3.69 -1.21
N ASP A 59 -1.43 4.49 -0.37
CA ASP A 59 -1.75 4.63 1.05
C ASP A 59 -2.28 6.05 1.35
N PRO A 60 -3.60 6.23 1.58
CA PRO A 60 -4.22 7.53 1.76
C PRO A 60 -4.04 8.13 3.17
N ALA A 61 -3.27 7.48 4.05
CA ALA A 61 -2.87 8.00 5.36
C ALA A 61 -1.49 7.40 5.74
N CYS A 62 -0.49 7.68 4.90
CA CYS A 62 0.71 6.83 4.85
C CYS A 62 1.68 7.01 6.03
N GLY A 63 1.58 8.09 6.81
CA GLY A 63 2.55 8.39 7.86
C GLY A 63 3.97 8.42 7.30
N CYS A 64 4.87 7.71 7.98
CA CYS A 64 6.26 7.52 7.53
C CYS A 64 6.42 6.49 6.39
N GLY A 65 5.33 6.00 5.79
CA GLY A 65 5.34 5.17 4.58
C GLY A 65 5.50 3.67 4.81
N ASN A 66 5.32 3.14 6.02
CA ASN A 66 5.63 1.73 6.34
C ASN A 66 4.92 0.71 5.42
N PHE A 67 3.65 0.94 5.07
CA PHE A 67 2.92 0.07 4.13
C PHE A 67 3.52 0.12 2.73
N LEU A 68 3.83 1.32 2.23
CA LEU A 68 4.43 1.51 0.91
C LEU A 68 5.82 0.87 0.84
N ILE A 69 6.63 1.09 1.88
CA ILE A 69 7.97 0.53 1.99
C ILE A 69 7.95 -0.99 2.01
N LEU A 70 7.11 -1.61 2.86
CA LEU A 70 7.02 -3.06 2.94
C LEU A 70 6.43 -3.66 1.68
N SER A 71 5.39 -3.05 1.11
CA SER A 71 4.82 -3.52 -0.16
C SER A 71 5.87 -3.47 -1.29
N TYR A 72 6.61 -2.36 -1.39
CA TYR A 72 7.70 -2.22 -2.36
C TYR A 72 8.78 -3.29 -2.15
N ARG A 73 9.22 -3.48 -0.89
CA ARG A 73 10.23 -4.49 -0.54
C ARG A 73 9.78 -5.90 -0.95
N GLU A 74 8.59 -6.31 -0.55
CA GLU A 74 8.09 -7.66 -0.84
C GLU A 74 7.89 -7.90 -2.35
N LEU A 75 7.39 -6.92 -3.09
CA LEU A 75 7.27 -7.00 -4.55
C LEU A 75 8.64 -7.11 -5.23
N ARG A 76 9.63 -6.34 -4.78
CA ARG A 76 11.00 -6.38 -5.29
C ARG A 76 11.72 -7.70 -4.96
N LEU A 77 11.49 -8.25 -3.78
CA LEU A 77 12.01 -9.58 -3.41
C LEU A 77 11.41 -10.66 -4.32
N LEU A 78 10.10 -10.65 -4.53
CA LEU A 78 9.44 -11.59 -5.45
C LEU A 78 9.94 -11.43 -6.89
N GLN A 79 10.08 -10.18 -7.35
CA GLN A 79 10.67 -9.88 -8.66
C GLN A 79 12.08 -10.46 -8.80
N THR A 80 12.90 -10.33 -7.75
CA THR A 80 14.26 -10.90 -7.73
C THR A 80 14.23 -12.42 -7.88
N GLU A 81 13.35 -13.11 -7.17
CA GLU A 81 13.18 -14.57 -7.28
C GLU A 81 12.71 -15.04 -8.67
N ILE A 82 11.83 -14.25 -9.31
CA ILE A 82 11.40 -14.50 -10.70
C ILE A 82 12.59 -14.36 -11.66
N LEU A 83 13.40 -13.31 -11.51
CA LEU A 83 14.59 -13.08 -12.33
C LEU A 83 15.63 -14.20 -12.18
N LYS A 84 15.85 -14.69 -10.95
CA LYS A 84 16.70 -15.86 -10.70
C LYS A 84 16.20 -17.09 -11.44
N SER A 85 14.90 -17.36 -11.38
CA SER A 85 14.30 -18.50 -12.07
C SER A 85 14.45 -18.40 -13.60
N ILE A 86 14.28 -17.21 -14.17
CA ILE A 86 14.51 -16.96 -15.60
C ILE A 86 15.99 -17.18 -15.97
N ALA A 87 16.93 -16.69 -15.17
CA ALA A 87 18.37 -16.88 -15.40
C ALA A 87 18.74 -18.37 -15.41
N LEU A 88 18.30 -19.14 -14.40
CA LEU A 88 18.54 -20.58 -14.31
C LEU A 88 17.95 -21.37 -15.49
N ILE A 89 16.80 -20.94 -16.01
CA ILE A 89 16.21 -21.55 -17.21
C ILE A 89 17.09 -21.25 -18.43
N ASN A 90 17.53 -20.01 -18.61
CA ASN A 90 18.36 -19.63 -19.75
C ASN A 90 19.71 -20.37 -19.77
N GLU A 91 20.34 -20.57 -18.61
CA GLU A 91 21.59 -21.36 -18.47
C GLU A 91 21.40 -22.83 -18.86
N LYS A 92 20.23 -23.42 -18.59
CA LYS A 92 19.96 -24.82 -18.98
C LYS A 92 19.79 -25.02 -20.48
N TYR A 93 19.26 -24.02 -21.19
CA TYR A 93 18.97 -24.11 -22.62
C TYR A 93 20.07 -23.50 -23.50
N SER A 94 20.99 -22.74 -22.92
CA SER A 94 22.12 -22.13 -23.63
C SER A 94 23.40 -22.78 -23.09
N ASN A 95 24.21 -23.41 -23.96
CA ASN A 95 25.53 -23.98 -23.59
C ASN A 95 26.59 -22.91 -23.22
N GLU A 96 26.16 -21.69 -22.90
CA GLU A 96 26.99 -20.57 -22.48
C GLU A 96 26.82 -20.41 -20.95
N PRO A 97 27.79 -20.89 -20.15
CA PRO A 97 27.83 -20.52 -18.74
C PRO A 97 28.09 -19.00 -18.69
N HIS A 98 27.32 -18.27 -17.89
CA HIS A 98 27.31 -16.80 -17.82
C HIS A 98 26.45 -16.07 -18.86
N LEU A 99 25.21 -16.53 -19.11
CA LEU A 99 24.24 -15.64 -19.75
C LEU A 99 23.86 -14.53 -18.75
N GLN A 100 24.64 -13.44 -18.75
CA GLN A 100 24.26 -12.17 -18.16
C GLN A 100 22.80 -11.91 -18.49
N LEU A 101 21.96 -11.72 -17.48
CA LEU A 101 20.61 -11.21 -17.71
C LEU A 101 20.77 -9.98 -18.58
N LYS A 102 20.28 -10.02 -19.83
CA LYS A 102 20.34 -8.86 -20.72
C LYS A 102 19.88 -7.65 -19.91
N LEU A 103 20.67 -6.57 -19.90
CA LEU A 103 20.38 -5.31 -19.21
C LEU A 103 18.91 -4.84 -19.40
N ASN A 104 18.30 -5.19 -20.52
CA ASN A 104 16.88 -4.93 -20.82
C ASN A 104 15.90 -5.57 -19.81
N VAL A 105 16.19 -6.76 -19.26
CA VAL A 105 15.36 -7.45 -18.26
C VAL A 105 15.51 -6.81 -16.86
N ILE A 106 16.69 -6.23 -16.57
CA ILE A 106 16.93 -5.45 -15.34
C ILE A 106 16.29 -4.06 -15.46
N SER A 107 16.09 -3.55 -16.68
CA SER A 107 15.42 -2.26 -16.89
C SER A 107 13.90 -2.28 -16.64
N SER A 108 13.25 -3.45 -16.67
CA SER A 108 11.82 -3.65 -16.38
C SER A 108 11.53 -3.86 -14.89
N VAL A 109 12.32 -3.22 -14.02
CA VAL A 109 12.23 -3.40 -12.57
C VAL A 109 11.26 -2.39 -11.95
N LEU A 110 10.46 -2.85 -10.98
CA LEU A 110 9.55 -1.99 -10.21
C LEU A 110 10.36 -0.82 -9.61
N ASP A 111 9.83 0.39 -9.70
CA ASP A 111 10.50 1.60 -9.23
C ASP A 111 9.59 2.37 -8.27
N VAL A 112 10.17 3.33 -7.55
CA VAL A 112 9.51 4.04 -6.44
C VAL A 112 8.29 4.85 -6.89
N ASP A 113 8.18 5.17 -8.18
CA ASP A 113 7.04 5.85 -8.81
C ASP A 113 5.75 5.02 -8.83
N SER A 114 5.82 3.73 -8.48
CA SER A 114 4.66 2.87 -8.23
C SER A 114 3.98 3.09 -6.87
N MET A 115 4.61 3.86 -5.97
CA MET A 115 4.11 4.11 -4.62
C MET A 115 3.49 5.50 -4.50
N PHE A 116 2.25 5.55 -4.00
CA PHE A 116 1.44 6.75 -3.82
C PHE A 116 1.04 6.91 -2.37
N GLY A 117 1.12 8.12 -1.83
CA GLY A 117 0.79 8.38 -0.44
C GLY A 117 0.19 9.76 -0.22
N PHE A 118 -0.78 9.86 0.68
CA PHE A 118 -1.23 11.13 1.25
C PHE A 118 -0.87 11.18 2.74
N GLU A 119 -0.24 12.25 3.17
CA GLU A 119 0.12 12.46 4.58
C GLU A 119 -0.02 13.94 4.96
N ILE A 120 -0.63 14.24 6.11
CA ILE A 120 -0.85 15.62 6.54
C ILE A 120 0.38 16.22 7.24
N ASP A 121 1.19 15.40 7.93
CA ASP A 121 2.43 15.83 8.59
C ASP A 121 3.60 15.89 7.59
N GLU A 122 4.20 17.07 7.45
CA GLU A 122 5.27 17.28 6.48
C GLU A 122 6.47 16.38 6.77
N LEU A 123 6.88 16.29 8.04
CA LEU A 123 8.05 15.49 8.43
C LEU A 123 7.84 14.01 8.10
N ALA A 124 6.70 13.42 8.47
CA ALA A 124 6.35 12.05 8.14
C ALA A 124 6.34 11.80 6.63
N SER A 125 5.75 12.73 5.85
CA SER A 125 5.72 12.64 4.39
C SER A 125 7.11 12.65 3.75
N ARG A 126 8.04 13.44 4.29
CA ARG A 126 9.45 13.49 3.83
C ARG A 126 10.21 12.22 4.21
N ILE A 127 9.97 11.71 5.43
CA ILE A 127 10.54 10.43 5.88
C ILE A 127 10.11 9.30 4.95
N ALA A 128 8.82 9.25 4.56
CA ALA A 128 8.30 8.24 3.64
C ALA A 128 9.03 8.26 2.28
N GLN A 129 9.24 9.45 1.71
CA GLN A 129 9.94 9.60 0.43
C GLN A 129 11.39 9.09 0.50
N ILE A 130 12.13 9.51 1.52
CA ILE A 130 13.53 9.13 1.70
C ILE A 130 13.66 7.64 1.99
N ALA A 131 12.79 7.09 2.83
CA ALA A 131 12.82 5.68 3.20
C ALA A 131 12.55 4.76 2.00
N LEU A 132 11.66 5.15 1.07
CA LEU A 132 11.44 4.42 -0.18
C LEU A 132 12.69 4.37 -1.06
N TRP A 133 13.39 5.49 -1.25
CA TRP A 133 14.66 5.50 -1.97
C TRP A 133 15.75 4.69 -1.27
N LEU A 134 15.82 4.76 0.06
CA LEU A 134 16.80 3.98 0.83
C LEU A 134 16.58 2.48 0.65
N VAL A 135 15.33 2.03 0.75
CA VAL A 135 14.99 0.62 0.54
C VAL A 135 15.20 0.21 -0.91
N ASP A 136 14.89 1.06 -1.89
CA ASP A 136 15.23 0.80 -3.29
C ASP A 136 16.73 0.61 -3.50
N HIS A 137 17.55 1.49 -2.93
CA HIS A 137 19.00 1.38 -3.03
C HIS A 137 19.53 0.10 -2.37
N GLN A 138 19.02 -0.28 -1.20
CA GLN A 138 19.38 -1.53 -0.53
C GLN A 138 19.05 -2.75 -1.41
N LEU A 139 17.85 -2.78 -2.01
CA LEU A 139 17.42 -3.88 -2.87
C LEU A 139 18.21 -3.93 -4.18
N ASN A 140 18.51 -2.76 -4.78
CA ASN A 140 19.38 -2.66 -5.95
C ASN A 140 20.78 -3.19 -5.65
N THR A 141 21.32 -2.94 -4.46
CA THR A 141 22.62 -3.45 -4.03
C THR A 141 22.60 -4.97 -3.91
N THR A 142 21.57 -5.54 -3.30
CA THR A 142 21.39 -6.99 -3.19
C THR A 142 21.32 -7.66 -4.56
N ILE A 143 20.50 -7.11 -5.49
CA ILE A 143 20.40 -7.60 -6.87
C ILE A 143 21.76 -7.47 -7.58
N SER A 144 22.48 -6.38 -7.36
CA SER A 144 23.77 -6.14 -8.00
C SER A 144 24.80 -7.22 -7.63
N ILE A 145 24.84 -7.59 -6.34
CA ILE A 145 25.72 -8.66 -5.84
C ILE A 145 25.29 -10.02 -6.41
N GLU A 146 23.99 -10.30 -6.40
CA GLU A 146 23.44 -11.59 -6.81
C GLU A 146 23.69 -11.90 -8.30
N PHE A 147 23.57 -10.89 -9.16
CA PHE A 147 23.74 -11.05 -10.61
C PHE A 147 25.09 -10.54 -11.15
N ASN A 148 25.96 -10.03 -10.27
CA ASN A 148 27.24 -9.40 -10.63
C ASN A 148 27.07 -8.28 -11.68
N GLU A 149 26.00 -7.49 -11.55
CA GLU A 149 25.59 -6.42 -12.46
C GLU A 149 25.42 -5.11 -11.68
N ASN A 150 25.80 -3.96 -12.26
CA ASN A 150 25.68 -2.68 -11.54
C ASN A 150 24.26 -2.10 -11.66
N CYS A 151 23.39 -2.38 -10.70
CA CYS A 151 21.97 -1.97 -10.71
C CYS A 151 21.70 -0.65 -9.95
N VAL A 152 22.68 0.25 -9.85
CA VAL A 152 22.54 1.49 -9.07
C VAL A 152 21.71 2.56 -9.83
N ARG A 153 20.64 3.04 -9.19
CA ARG A 153 19.77 4.12 -9.70
C ARG A 153 20.20 5.51 -9.19
N LEU A 154 21.42 5.91 -9.51
CA LEU A 154 21.93 7.26 -9.22
C LEU A 154 22.36 7.97 -10.51
N PRO A 155 21.98 9.25 -10.72
CA PRO A 155 21.16 10.10 -9.84
C PRO A 155 19.69 9.65 -9.77
N LEU A 156 18.96 10.12 -8.75
CA LEU A 156 17.54 9.81 -8.55
C LEU A 156 16.70 10.45 -9.65
N LYS A 157 16.30 9.66 -10.66
CA LYS A 157 15.47 10.12 -11.80
C LYS A 157 13.97 10.05 -11.52
N LYS A 158 13.55 9.08 -10.69
CA LYS A 158 12.16 8.82 -10.32
C LYS A 158 11.95 9.05 -8.84
N SER A 159 10.74 9.49 -8.48
CA SER A 159 10.36 9.81 -7.11
C SER A 159 9.06 9.09 -6.73
N PRO A 160 8.92 8.67 -5.47
CA PRO A 160 7.63 8.22 -4.96
C PRO A 160 6.63 9.37 -4.92
N ASN A 161 5.36 9.07 -5.15
CA ASN A 161 4.28 10.05 -5.26
C ASN A 161 3.66 10.31 -3.87
N ILE A 162 4.44 10.90 -2.95
CA ILE A 162 3.99 11.22 -1.59
C ILE A 162 3.59 12.70 -1.52
N TYR A 163 2.30 12.95 -1.29
CA TYR A 163 1.73 14.28 -1.25
C TYR A 163 1.48 14.70 0.20
N ASN A 164 2.10 15.81 0.62
CA ASN A 164 1.83 16.40 1.93
C ASN A 164 0.51 17.18 1.92
N ILE A 165 -0.60 16.50 2.18
CA ILE A 165 -1.95 17.05 2.10
C ILE A 165 -2.95 16.24 2.92
N ASN A 166 -4.01 16.90 3.39
CA ASN A 166 -5.11 16.21 4.06
C ASN A 166 -5.95 15.43 3.03
N ALA A 167 -5.76 14.11 3.02
CA ALA A 167 -6.43 13.17 2.13
C ALA A 167 -7.96 13.28 2.17
N LEU A 168 -8.56 13.69 3.29
CA LEU A 168 -10.02 13.79 3.42
C LEU A 168 -10.60 15.02 2.73
N ARG A 169 -9.83 16.09 2.53
CA ARG A 169 -10.30 17.37 1.97
C ARG A 169 -10.20 17.51 0.46
N ILE A 170 -9.40 16.66 -0.19
CA ILE A 170 -9.14 16.73 -1.63
C ILE A 170 -9.91 15.67 -2.42
N ASN A 171 -10.05 15.84 -3.73
CA ASN A 171 -10.43 14.73 -4.61
C ASN A 171 -9.16 13.96 -5.00
N TRP A 172 -9.08 12.66 -4.68
CA TRP A 172 -7.89 11.86 -4.99
C TRP A 172 -7.64 11.76 -6.50
N SER A 173 -8.69 11.86 -7.32
CA SER A 173 -8.59 11.80 -8.78
C SER A 173 -7.83 12.98 -9.39
N ASP A 174 -7.70 14.09 -8.66
CA ASP A 174 -6.96 15.28 -9.13
C ASP A 174 -5.43 15.05 -9.06
N TYR A 175 -5.00 14.06 -8.25
CA TYR A 175 -3.60 13.71 -8.03
C TYR A 175 -3.23 12.36 -8.63
N ILE A 176 -4.20 11.46 -8.73
CA ILE A 176 -3.98 10.05 -9.03
C ILE A 176 -4.98 9.60 -10.07
N ASN A 177 -4.48 9.08 -11.19
CA ASN A 177 -5.33 8.40 -12.15
C ASN A 177 -5.75 7.04 -11.57
N ILE A 178 -7.03 6.91 -11.21
CA ILE A 178 -7.60 5.69 -10.63
C ILE A 178 -7.32 4.43 -11.46
N ASN A 179 -7.33 4.54 -12.79
CA ASN A 179 -7.09 3.41 -13.69
C ASN A 179 -5.66 2.86 -13.62
N THR A 180 -4.76 3.58 -12.94
CA THR A 180 -3.38 3.16 -12.74
C THR A 180 -3.14 2.50 -11.39
N ILE A 181 -4.05 2.67 -10.41
CA ILE A 181 -3.91 2.09 -9.08
C ILE A 181 -4.39 0.63 -9.11
N THR A 182 -3.67 -0.24 -8.41
CA THR A 182 -4.01 -1.66 -8.28
C THR A 182 -4.53 -1.96 -6.88
N TYR A 183 -3.85 -1.43 -5.86
CA TYR A 183 -4.16 -1.69 -4.46
C TYR A 183 -4.22 -0.40 -3.64
N ILE A 184 -5.12 -0.38 -2.67
CA ILE A 184 -5.19 0.65 -1.64
C ILE A 184 -4.96 -0.02 -0.28
N VAL A 185 -3.98 0.48 0.47
CA VAL A 185 -3.60 -0.07 1.77
C VAL A 185 -3.53 1.04 2.80
N GLY A 186 -3.45 0.69 4.09
CA GLY A 186 -3.06 1.68 5.10
C GLY A 186 -3.59 1.39 6.49
N ASN A 187 -3.21 2.28 7.40
CA ASN A 187 -3.68 2.31 8.78
C ASN A 187 -4.10 3.76 9.13
N PRO A 188 -5.29 4.19 8.69
CA PRO A 188 -5.74 5.56 8.94
C PRO A 188 -6.04 5.79 10.44
N PRO A 189 -6.05 7.05 10.90
CA PRO A 189 -6.14 7.38 12.34
C PRO A 189 -7.49 7.00 12.97
N TYR A 190 -7.42 6.52 14.23
CA TYR A 190 -8.61 6.09 15.00
C TYR A 190 -8.98 7.15 16.02
N ILE A 191 -10.13 7.80 15.84
CA ILE A 191 -10.55 8.87 16.74
C ILE A 191 -12.06 8.74 16.95
N PRO A 192 -12.50 8.32 18.16
CA PRO A 192 -13.91 8.21 18.48
C PRO A 192 -14.65 9.53 18.30
N ALA A 193 -15.95 9.45 17.99
CA ALA A 193 -16.77 10.61 17.67
C ALA A 193 -16.68 11.76 18.70
N ASN A 194 -16.57 11.43 19.99
CA ASN A 194 -16.52 12.38 21.10
C ASN A 194 -15.13 13.02 21.30
N ASN A 195 -14.07 12.44 20.75
CA ASN A 195 -12.69 12.88 20.96
C ASN A 195 -12.11 13.63 19.75
N ARG A 196 -12.88 13.78 18.66
CA ARG A 196 -12.42 14.49 17.46
C ARG A 196 -12.24 15.98 17.72
N SER A 197 -11.17 16.53 17.16
CA SER A 197 -10.96 17.97 17.12
C SER A 197 -11.98 18.68 16.21
N LYS A 198 -12.07 20.01 16.33
CA LYS A 198 -12.92 20.82 15.45
C LYS A 198 -12.55 20.65 13.98
N ASP A 199 -11.26 20.49 13.66
CA ASP A 199 -10.81 20.30 12.29
C ASP A 199 -11.10 18.91 11.74
N GLN A 200 -10.95 17.85 12.56
CA GLN A 200 -11.36 16.50 12.17
C GLN A 200 -12.89 16.41 11.97
N MET A 201 -13.68 17.17 12.73
CA MET A 201 -15.11 17.27 12.48
C MET A 201 -15.42 17.98 11.15
N LYS A 202 -14.65 19.01 10.77
CA LYS A 202 -14.77 19.62 9.43
C LYS A 202 -14.44 18.60 8.33
N ASP A 203 -13.43 17.75 8.53
CA ASP A 203 -13.06 16.72 7.58
C ASP A 203 -14.19 15.71 7.38
N MET A 204 -14.79 15.24 8.49
CA MET A 204 -15.99 14.38 8.43
C MET A 204 -17.15 15.07 7.70
N ASN A 205 -17.39 16.36 7.95
CA ASN A 205 -18.41 17.10 7.22
C ASN A 205 -18.07 17.11 5.72
N ILE A 206 -16.84 17.46 5.32
CA ILE A 206 -16.45 17.51 3.89
C ILE A 206 -16.69 16.16 3.20
N VAL A 207 -16.32 15.06 3.87
CA VAL A 207 -16.47 13.70 3.33
C VAL A 207 -17.92 13.27 3.21
N PHE A 208 -18.75 13.53 4.24
CA PHE A 208 -20.12 13.00 4.31
C PHE A 208 -21.22 14.00 3.91
N ASN A 209 -20.93 15.30 3.72
CA ASN A 209 -21.94 16.33 3.43
C ASN A 209 -22.64 16.14 2.08
N ARG A 210 -22.04 15.40 1.14
CA ARG A 210 -22.65 15.08 -0.16
C ARG A 210 -23.53 13.83 -0.13
N THR A 211 -23.77 13.25 1.05
CA THR A 211 -24.34 11.91 1.16
C THR A 211 -25.67 11.91 1.91
N SER A 212 -26.45 10.85 1.73
CA SER A 212 -27.62 10.57 2.56
C SER A 212 -27.27 10.09 3.98
N PHE A 213 -25.98 10.07 4.38
CA PHE A 213 -25.58 9.69 5.73
C PHE A 213 -26.02 10.76 6.72
N LYS A 214 -27.13 10.55 7.41
CA LYS A 214 -27.58 11.47 8.46
C LYS A 214 -26.84 11.30 9.80
N ARG A 215 -26.14 10.18 10.00
CA ARG A 215 -25.54 9.78 11.30
C ARG A 215 -24.00 9.72 11.32
N PHE A 216 -23.32 10.27 10.31
CA PHE A 216 -21.84 10.25 10.24
C PHE A 216 -21.15 10.90 11.45
N ARG A 217 -21.83 11.81 12.15
CA ARG A 217 -21.32 12.44 13.37
C ARG A 217 -21.01 11.44 14.50
N LYS A 218 -21.59 10.25 14.46
CA LYS A 218 -21.33 9.16 15.43
C LYS A 218 -20.25 8.18 14.99
N LEU A 219 -19.83 8.23 13.72
CA LEU A 219 -18.80 7.34 13.21
C LEU A 219 -17.43 7.71 13.77
N ASP A 220 -16.58 6.71 13.97
CA ASP A 220 -15.14 6.90 14.18
C ASP A 220 -14.53 7.60 12.98
N TYR A 221 -13.51 8.42 13.22
CA TYR A 221 -12.80 9.17 12.18
C TYR A 221 -12.25 8.30 11.05
N VAL A 222 -11.77 7.08 11.37
CA VAL A 222 -11.27 6.12 10.37
C VAL A 222 -12.30 5.78 9.29
N SER A 223 -13.59 5.87 9.62
CA SER A 223 -14.70 5.60 8.70
C SER A 223 -14.70 6.49 7.46
N ALA A 224 -14.11 7.69 7.57
CA ALA A 224 -13.98 8.60 6.44
C ALA A 224 -13.13 8.02 5.31
N TRP A 225 -12.05 7.29 5.63
CA TRP A 225 -11.21 6.62 4.62
C TRP A 225 -11.92 5.45 3.96
N PHE A 226 -12.71 4.68 4.71
CA PHE A 226 -13.55 3.62 4.13
C PHE A 226 -14.53 4.21 3.11
N TYR A 227 -15.21 5.31 3.46
CA TYR A 227 -16.14 5.97 2.55
C TYR A 227 -15.45 6.58 1.32
N LYS A 228 -14.36 7.33 1.51
CA LYS A 228 -13.63 7.90 0.36
C LYS A 228 -13.06 6.85 -0.56
N THR A 229 -12.55 5.75 0.00
CA THR A 229 -12.03 4.64 -0.79
C THR A 229 -13.15 3.99 -1.60
N ALA A 230 -14.32 3.76 -0.99
CA ALA A 230 -15.50 3.22 -1.68
C ALA A 230 -15.91 4.05 -2.89
N GLU A 231 -15.97 5.38 -2.72
CA GLU A 231 -16.30 6.30 -3.82
C GLU A 231 -15.19 6.33 -4.88
N PHE A 232 -13.92 6.30 -4.47
CA PHE A 232 -12.77 6.38 -5.38
C PHE A 232 -12.64 5.15 -6.27
N ILE A 233 -12.88 3.94 -5.74
CA ILE A 233 -12.73 2.69 -6.49
C ILE A 233 -14.00 2.24 -7.19
N LYS A 234 -15.07 3.04 -7.12
CA LYS A 234 -16.36 2.69 -7.70
C LYS A 234 -16.22 2.39 -9.19
N TYR A 235 -16.73 1.25 -9.63
CA TYR A 235 -16.63 0.74 -11.01
C TYR A 235 -15.21 0.37 -11.47
N THR A 236 -14.32 0.03 -10.55
CA THR A 236 -12.95 -0.43 -10.85
C THR A 236 -12.69 -1.81 -10.27
N SER A 237 -11.58 -2.44 -10.67
CA SER A 237 -11.09 -3.69 -10.09
C SER A 237 -10.11 -3.48 -8.92
N VAL A 238 -9.97 -2.25 -8.42
CA VAL A 238 -9.04 -1.93 -7.34
C VAL A 238 -9.46 -2.65 -6.06
N LYS A 239 -8.52 -3.34 -5.41
CA LYS A 239 -8.75 -3.97 -4.11
C LYS A 239 -8.19 -3.08 -3.01
N ALA A 240 -8.93 -2.94 -1.91
CA ALA A 240 -8.52 -2.13 -0.77
C ALA A 240 -8.51 -2.94 0.54
N ALA A 241 -7.56 -2.66 1.41
CA ALA A 241 -7.54 -3.20 2.77
C ALA A 241 -6.98 -2.18 3.77
N PHE A 242 -7.63 -2.06 4.93
CA PHE A 242 -7.21 -1.16 5.99
C PHE A 242 -7.11 -1.88 7.32
N ILE A 243 -6.15 -1.46 8.15
CA ILE A 243 -6.23 -1.71 9.59
C ILE A 243 -7.17 -0.65 10.19
N SER A 244 -8.04 -1.08 11.11
CA SER A 244 -8.99 -0.19 11.75
C SER A 244 -9.28 -0.62 13.19
N THR A 245 -9.85 0.30 13.97
CA THR A 245 -10.47 -0.05 15.26
C THR A 245 -11.61 -1.04 15.04
N ASN A 246 -11.70 -2.06 15.89
CA ASN A 246 -12.78 -3.05 15.82
C ASN A 246 -14.17 -2.42 16.03
N SER A 247 -14.25 -1.21 16.59
CA SER A 247 -15.50 -0.49 16.81
C SER A 247 -16.31 -0.23 15.54
N ILE A 248 -15.67 -0.09 14.36
CA ILE A 248 -16.42 0.08 13.10
C ILE A 248 -17.16 -1.19 12.65
N THR A 249 -16.87 -2.33 13.28
CA THR A 249 -17.53 -3.62 13.05
C THR A 249 -18.41 -4.06 14.22
N GLN A 250 -18.68 -3.17 15.18
CA GLN A 250 -19.44 -3.46 16.39
C GLN A 250 -20.47 -2.38 16.70
N GLY A 251 -21.53 -2.75 17.42
CA GLY A 251 -22.53 -1.80 17.94
C GLY A 251 -23.18 -0.92 16.87
N GLU A 252 -23.43 0.36 17.22
CA GLU A 252 -24.16 1.27 16.33
C GLU A 252 -23.37 1.67 15.07
N GLN A 253 -22.04 1.58 15.07
CA GLN A 253 -21.22 1.93 13.91
C GLN A 253 -21.50 1.02 12.72
N VAL A 254 -21.87 -0.25 12.96
CA VAL A 254 -22.14 -1.21 11.89
C VAL A 254 -23.28 -0.72 11.00
N ALA A 255 -24.39 -0.31 11.63
CA ALA A 255 -25.58 0.15 10.94
C ALA A 255 -25.32 1.48 10.20
N TYR A 256 -24.44 2.33 10.72
CA TYR A 256 -24.17 3.64 10.14
C TYR A 256 -23.17 3.57 8.99
N LEU A 257 -22.12 2.74 9.10
CA LEU A 257 -21.05 2.66 8.11
C LEU A 257 -21.35 1.65 7.01
N TRP A 258 -21.63 0.40 7.36
CA TRP A 258 -21.61 -0.69 6.38
C TRP A 258 -22.86 -0.77 5.53
N LYS A 259 -24.03 -0.42 6.07
CA LYS A 259 -25.28 -0.45 5.28
C LYS A 259 -25.17 0.40 4.00
N PRO A 260 -24.68 1.65 4.04
CA PRO A 260 -24.49 2.41 2.80
C PRO A 260 -23.34 1.88 1.93
N LEU A 261 -22.21 1.44 2.52
CA LEU A 261 -21.06 0.95 1.76
C LEU A 261 -21.36 -0.34 0.99
N ILE A 262 -22.10 -1.26 1.59
CA ILE A 262 -22.53 -2.50 0.93
C ILE A 262 -23.55 -2.19 -0.15
N ASN A 263 -24.47 -1.24 0.09
CA ASN A 263 -25.41 -0.78 -0.94
C ASN A 263 -24.71 -0.10 -2.13
N SER A 264 -23.47 0.36 -1.97
CA SER A 264 -22.64 0.88 -3.07
C SER A 264 -21.85 -0.19 -3.85
N HIS A 265 -22.22 -1.48 -3.74
CA HIS A 265 -21.61 -2.63 -4.43
C HIS A 265 -20.20 -3.00 -3.94
N LEU A 266 -19.80 -2.55 -2.74
CA LEU A 266 -18.57 -3.06 -2.12
C LEU A 266 -18.77 -4.47 -1.59
N ILE A 267 -17.75 -5.31 -1.78
CA ILE A 267 -17.72 -6.68 -1.30
C ILE A 267 -16.52 -6.81 -0.35
N ILE A 268 -16.73 -7.38 0.83
CA ILE A 268 -15.64 -7.70 1.75
C ILE A 268 -15.07 -9.06 1.33
N ASN A 269 -13.87 -9.06 0.73
CA ASN A 269 -13.22 -10.29 0.26
C ASN A 269 -12.54 -11.09 1.38
N PHE A 270 -12.00 -10.40 2.38
CA PHE A 270 -11.38 -11.01 3.56
C PHE A 270 -11.46 -10.04 4.75
N ALA A 271 -11.30 -10.57 5.97
CA ALA A 271 -11.18 -9.78 7.18
C ALA A 271 -10.44 -10.56 8.26
N HIS A 272 -9.70 -9.85 9.11
CA HIS A 272 -9.18 -10.38 10.36
C HIS A 272 -10.10 -9.97 11.51
N LYS A 273 -10.42 -10.94 12.40
CA LYS A 273 -11.12 -10.63 13.66
C LYS A 273 -10.24 -9.79 14.58
N THR A 274 -10.83 -9.18 15.60
CA THR A 274 -10.13 -8.39 16.62
C THR A 274 -8.83 -9.05 17.10
N PHE A 275 -7.74 -8.30 17.04
CA PHE A 275 -6.46 -8.67 17.63
C PHE A 275 -5.79 -7.44 18.25
N CYS A 276 -4.89 -7.65 19.20
CA CYS A 276 -4.08 -6.58 19.76
C CYS A 276 -2.93 -6.24 18.80
N MET A 277 -2.84 -4.97 18.40
CA MET A 277 -1.70 -4.47 17.63
C MET A 277 -0.41 -4.65 18.42
N GLU A 278 0.66 -5.12 17.76
CA GLU A 278 1.95 -5.26 18.42
C GLU A 278 2.51 -3.86 18.74
N LYS A 279 2.69 -3.59 20.03
CA LYS A 279 3.44 -2.41 20.47
C LYS A 279 4.93 -2.76 20.41
N ARG A 280 5.75 -1.84 19.91
CA ARG A 280 7.21 -1.96 20.01
C ARG A 280 7.56 -2.12 21.50
N ALA A 281 8.30 -3.16 21.86
CA ALA A 281 8.86 -3.26 23.20
C ALA A 281 9.67 -1.99 23.47
N LYS A 282 9.46 -1.39 24.65
CA LYS A 282 10.19 -0.19 25.09
C LYS A 282 11.68 -0.47 25.21
#